data_AF-A0A399XTG5-F1
#
_entry.id   AF-A0A399XTG5-F1
#
_cell.length_a   1.000
_cell.length_b   1.000
_cell.length_c   1.000
_cell.angle_alpha   90.00
_cell.angle_beta   90.00
_cell.angle_gamma   90.00
#
_symmetry.space_group_name_H-M   'P 1'
#
loop_
_entity.id
_entity.type
_entity.pdbx_description
1 polymer ?
#
loop_
_entity_poly.entity_id
_entity_poly.type
_entity_poly.pdbx_seq_one_letter_code
_entity_poly.pdbx_strand_id
1 'polypeptide(L)'
;MTLLLTCAIALFGCADETAQFCSAYEDHSPLESLFGAIDAQDAEAIEDSLAELGELREKAPPEIADEVDVVLETFADTVWIASGASPPESTTIDLDAVNRALATVSGPGAAIEDYVVKNCTDGR
;
A
#
# COMPACT_ATOMS: atom_id res chain seq x y z
N MET A 1 -16.68 -2.18 -48.99
CA MET A 1 -16.26 -0.79 -48.68
C MET A 1 -16.15 -0.66 -47.19
N THR A 2 -15.00 -0.15 -46.77
CA THR A 2 -14.41 -0.07 -45.43
C THR A 2 -15.01 1.05 -44.59
N LEU A 3 -14.65 1.04 -43.30
CA LEU A 3 -14.66 2.09 -42.25
C LEU A 3 -15.81 1.99 -41.24
N LEU A 4 -15.55 1.36 -40.09
CA LEU A 4 -14.96 1.99 -38.89
C LEU A 4 -15.93 3.02 -38.29
N LEU A 5 -16.88 2.53 -37.49
CA LEU A 5 -17.45 3.37 -36.44
C LEU A 5 -16.52 3.29 -35.24
N THR A 6 -15.45 4.06 -35.38
CA THR A 6 -14.48 4.44 -34.38
C THR A 6 -15.23 4.86 -33.11
N CYS A 7 -15.00 4.11 -32.05
CA CYS A 7 -15.32 4.51 -30.69
C CYS A 7 -14.48 5.76 -30.39
N ALA A 8 -14.99 6.92 -30.77
CA ALA A 8 -14.28 8.18 -30.72
C ALA A 8 -15.00 9.11 -29.73
N ILE A 9 -14.20 9.50 -28.73
CA ILE A 9 -14.30 10.73 -27.95
C ILE A 9 -15.01 10.57 -26.59
N ALA A 10 -14.24 10.03 -25.65
CA ALA A 10 -13.75 10.79 -24.51
C ALA A 10 -14.76 11.71 -23.78
N LEU A 11 -15.52 11.10 -22.86
CA LEU A 11 -15.87 11.72 -21.58
C LEU A 11 -15.48 10.72 -20.47
N PHE A 12 -14.19 10.34 -20.47
CA PHE A 12 -13.54 9.71 -19.33
C PHE A 12 -13.44 10.78 -18.23
N GLY A 13 -14.45 10.81 -17.37
CA GLY A 13 -14.32 11.26 -15.99
C GLY A 13 -14.03 10.11 -15.04
N CYS A 14 -13.62 8.94 -15.56
CA CYS A 14 -12.93 7.95 -14.77
C CYS A 14 -11.55 8.53 -14.51
N ALA A 15 -11.33 9.09 -13.31
CA ALA A 15 -9.98 9.27 -12.83
C ALA A 15 -9.29 7.91 -12.98
N ASP A 16 -8.20 7.89 -13.73
CA ASP A 16 -7.45 6.68 -13.99
C ASP A 16 -6.99 6.14 -12.61
N GLU A 17 -7.55 5.01 -12.18
CA GLU A 17 -7.33 4.44 -10.85
C GLU A 17 -5.84 4.18 -10.62
N THR A 18 -5.14 3.75 -11.68
CA THR A 18 -3.68 3.65 -11.73
C THR A 18 -3.00 5.00 -11.50
N ALA A 19 -3.40 6.08 -12.19
CA ALA A 19 -2.80 7.41 -11.95
C ALA A 19 -3.04 7.94 -10.52
N GLN A 20 -4.22 7.68 -9.94
CA GLN A 20 -4.51 8.07 -8.55
C GLN A 20 -3.68 7.26 -7.55
N PHE A 21 -3.55 5.95 -7.79
CA PHE A 21 -2.68 5.07 -7.03
C PHE A 21 -1.21 5.50 -7.11
N CYS A 22 -0.71 5.74 -8.32
CA CYS A 22 0.67 6.18 -8.55
C CYS A 22 0.97 7.51 -7.88
N SER A 23 0.06 8.49 -7.97
CA SER A 23 0.22 9.77 -7.28
C SER A 23 0.27 9.60 -5.77
N ALA A 24 -0.61 8.77 -5.20
CA ALA A 24 -0.60 8.49 -3.75
C ALA A 24 0.66 7.71 -3.32
N TYR A 25 1.17 6.83 -4.18
CA TYR A 25 2.38 6.06 -3.92
C TYR A 25 3.65 6.91 -4.00
N GLU A 26 3.78 7.79 -5.01
CA GLU A 26 4.97 8.61 -5.22
C GLU A 26 5.16 9.69 -4.15
N ASP A 27 4.07 10.26 -3.62
CA ASP A 27 4.17 11.33 -2.62
C ASP A 27 4.85 10.86 -1.33
N HIS A 28 4.71 9.58 -0.95
CA HIS A 28 5.15 9.09 0.37
C HIS A 28 5.81 7.70 0.43
N SER A 29 5.79 6.92 -0.66
CA SER A 29 6.33 5.54 -0.71
C SER A 29 6.01 4.72 0.56
N PRO A 30 4.72 4.54 0.88
CA PRO A 30 4.27 4.14 2.22
C PRO A 30 4.75 2.74 2.64
N LEU A 31 5.06 1.85 1.69
CA LEU A 31 5.68 0.54 1.98
C LEU A 31 7.12 0.68 2.47
N GLU A 32 7.92 1.54 1.83
CA GLU A 32 9.30 1.81 2.25
C GLU A 32 9.30 2.49 3.63
N SER A 33 8.42 3.47 3.83
CA SER A 33 8.23 4.16 5.12
C SER A 33 7.83 3.19 6.24
N LEU A 34 6.91 2.25 5.98
CA LEU A 34 6.53 1.22 6.94
C LEU A 34 7.71 0.32 7.31
N PHE A 35 8.48 -0.16 6.32
CA PHE A 35 9.64 -1.02 6.60
C PHE A 35 10.73 -0.26 7.36
N GLY A 36 10.97 1.00 7.03
CA GLY A 36 11.89 1.86 7.77
C GLY A 36 11.45 2.09 9.22
N ALA A 37 10.16 2.35 9.44
CA ALA A 37 9.58 2.54 10.77
C ALA A 37 9.66 1.26 11.62
N ILE A 38 9.45 0.09 11.01
CA ILE A 38 9.64 -1.22 11.65
C ILE A 38 11.10 -1.44 12.09
N ASP A 39 12.07 -1.16 11.21
CA ASP A 39 13.50 -1.31 11.54
C ASP A 39 13.92 -0.36 12.68
N ALA A 40 13.40 0.87 12.65
CA ALA A 40 13.59 1.87 13.70
C ALA A 40 12.82 1.57 15.00
N GLN A 41 11.88 0.62 14.98
CA GLN A 41 10.95 0.33 16.08
C GLN A 41 10.16 1.58 16.51
N ASP A 42 9.80 2.42 15.54
CA ASP A 42 9.08 3.67 15.75
C ASP A 42 7.58 3.42 15.62
N ALA A 43 6.90 3.24 16.75
CA ALA A 43 5.48 2.94 16.77
C ALA A 43 4.60 4.03 16.13
N GLU A 44 4.98 5.31 16.29
CA GLU A 44 4.23 6.44 15.72
C GLU A 44 4.37 6.43 14.19
N ALA A 45 5.59 6.25 13.68
CA ALA A 45 5.82 6.15 12.24
C ALA A 45 5.20 4.88 11.61
N ILE A 46 5.08 3.78 12.36
CA ILE A 46 4.37 2.57 11.92
C ILE A 46 2.87 2.86 11.80
N GLU A 47 2.26 3.50 12.79
CA GLU A 47 0.83 3.87 12.76
C GLU A 47 0.51 4.81 11.60
N ASP A 48 1.35 5.83 11.40
CA ASP A 48 1.22 6.78 10.28
C ASP A 48 1.34 6.06 8.92
N SER A 49 2.34 5.20 8.76
CA SER A 49 2.54 4.44 7.50
C SER A 49 1.37 3.49 7.22
N LEU A 50 0.75 2.90 8.26
CA LEU A 50 -0.43 2.06 8.10
C LEU A 50 -1.68 2.85 7.72
N ALA A 51 -1.83 4.07 8.25
CA ALA A 51 -2.90 4.97 7.83
C ALA A 51 -2.74 5.34 6.34
N GLU A 52 -1.53 5.66 5.91
CA GLU A 52 -1.21 5.97 4.50
C GLU A 52 -1.47 4.76 3.58
N LEU A 53 -1.11 3.54 4.00
CA LEU A 53 -1.46 2.32 3.27
C LEU A 53 -2.97 2.08 3.19
N GLY A 54 -3.72 2.48 4.22
CA GLY A 54 -5.18 2.48 4.22
C GLY A 54 -5.77 3.41 3.15
N GLU A 55 -5.23 4.62 3.02
CA GLU A 55 -5.62 5.53 1.93
C GLU A 55 -5.20 5.02 0.55
N LEU A 56 -4.05 4.36 0.47
CA LEU A 56 -3.56 3.75 -0.77
C LEU A 56 -4.49 2.60 -1.21
N ARG A 57 -5.01 1.79 -0.28
CA ARG A 57 -5.99 0.73 -0.55
C ARG A 57 -7.24 1.27 -1.22
N GLU A 58 -7.78 2.40 -0.76
CA GLU A 58 -8.99 3.00 -1.36
C GLU A 58 -8.79 3.44 -2.81
N LYS A 59 -7.54 3.67 -3.20
CA LYS A 59 -7.14 4.11 -4.54
C LYS A 59 -6.52 2.96 -5.36
N ALA A 60 -6.38 1.78 -4.78
CA ALA A 60 -5.71 0.65 -5.41
C ALA A 60 -6.55 0.12 -6.59
N PRO A 61 -5.96 -0.01 -7.78
CA PRO A 61 -6.64 -0.61 -8.91
C PRO A 61 -6.91 -2.10 -8.62
N PRO A 62 -7.97 -2.70 -9.21
CA PRO A 62 -8.36 -4.09 -8.95
C PRO A 62 -7.24 -5.12 -9.15
N GLU A 63 -6.25 -4.81 -9.98
CA GLU A 63 -5.07 -5.64 -10.27
C GLU A 63 -4.11 -5.79 -9.10
N ILE A 64 -4.13 -4.86 -8.13
CA ILE A 64 -3.22 -4.86 -6.97
C ILE A 64 -3.93 -4.65 -5.63
N ALA A 65 -5.26 -4.46 -5.65
CA ALA A 65 -6.05 -4.17 -4.46
C ALA A 65 -5.96 -5.31 -3.42
N ASP A 66 -5.94 -6.56 -3.86
CA ASP A 66 -5.81 -7.73 -2.98
C ASP A 66 -4.43 -7.75 -2.29
N GLU A 67 -3.36 -7.44 -3.03
CA GLU A 67 -2.01 -7.37 -2.47
C GLU A 67 -1.87 -6.24 -1.45
N VAL A 68 -2.42 -5.06 -1.74
CA VAL A 68 -2.45 -3.93 -0.80
C VAL A 68 -3.24 -4.30 0.47
N ASP A 69 -4.36 -5.00 0.32
CA ASP A 69 -5.17 -5.45 1.45
C ASP A 69 -4.42 -6.46 2.32
N VAL A 70 -3.74 -7.44 1.70
CA VAL A 70 -2.94 -8.41 2.44
C VAL A 70 -1.83 -7.74 3.24
N VAL A 71 -1.15 -6.72 2.68
CA VAL A 71 -0.14 -5.97 3.44
C VAL A 71 -0.79 -5.24 4.62
N LEU A 72 -1.87 -4.51 4.38
CA LEU A 72 -2.54 -3.72 5.39
C LEU A 72 -3.11 -4.58 6.52
N GLU A 73 -3.84 -5.65 6.20
CA GLU A 73 -4.43 -6.56 7.18
C GLU A 73 -3.35 -7.27 8.01
N THR A 74 -2.28 -7.73 7.36
CA THR A 74 -1.19 -8.42 8.06
C THR A 74 -0.52 -7.53 9.09
N PHE A 75 -0.25 -6.27 8.75
CA PHE A 75 0.38 -5.35 9.69
C PHE A 75 -0.60 -4.71 10.67
N ALA A 76 -1.84 -4.44 10.28
CA ALA A 76 -2.89 -3.97 11.19
C ALA A 76 -3.14 -5.01 12.29
N ASP A 77 -3.28 -6.29 11.94
CA ASP A 77 -3.41 -7.36 12.94
C ASP A 77 -2.15 -7.46 13.82
N THR A 78 -0.96 -7.35 13.24
CA THR A 78 0.31 -7.46 13.99
C THR A 78 0.51 -6.30 14.96
N VAL A 79 0.24 -5.06 14.53
CA VAL A 79 0.34 -3.85 15.34
C VAL A 79 -0.77 -3.83 16.39
N TRP A 80 -1.99 -4.24 16.05
CA TRP A 80 -3.10 -4.36 17.00
C TRP A 80 -2.85 -5.43 18.07
N ILE A 81 -2.24 -6.55 17.70
CA ILE A 81 -1.82 -7.60 18.64
C ILE A 81 -0.69 -7.09 19.55
N ALA A 82 0.29 -6.36 19.01
CA ALA A 82 1.37 -5.78 19.79
C ALA A 82 0.88 -4.66 20.74
N SER A 83 -0.19 -3.94 20.37
CA SER A 83 -0.77 -2.84 21.14
C SER A 83 -1.91 -3.26 22.08
N GLY A 84 -2.34 -4.53 22.06
CA GLY A 84 -3.14 -5.13 23.11
C GLY A 84 -4.34 -4.30 23.57
N ALA A 85 -5.25 -3.94 22.67
CA ALA A 85 -6.56 -3.33 22.99
C ALA A 85 -6.55 -2.23 24.08
N SER A 86 -6.28 -0.99 23.65
CA SER A 86 -6.32 0.32 24.37
C SER A 86 -4.94 0.82 24.84
N PRO A 87 -4.59 2.09 24.55
CA PRO A 87 -3.35 2.69 25.07
C PRO A 87 -3.50 2.87 26.59
N PRO A 88 -2.43 2.75 27.41
CA PRO A 88 -1.28 3.64 27.27
C PRO A 88 0.11 3.08 27.72
N GLU A 89 1.14 3.83 27.34
CA GLU A 89 2.52 3.80 27.87
C GLU A 89 3.34 2.54 27.53
N SER A 90 4.23 2.70 26.54
CA SER A 90 5.23 1.73 26.07
C SER A 90 4.65 0.46 25.42
N THR A 91 4.13 0.65 24.20
CA THR A 91 3.90 -0.45 23.25
C THR A 91 5.23 -1.13 22.97
N THR A 92 5.44 -2.31 23.53
CA THR A 92 6.63 -3.10 23.20
C THR A 92 6.29 -3.82 21.90
N ILE A 93 6.91 -3.41 20.79
CA ILE A 93 6.70 -4.05 19.48
C ILE A 93 7.15 -5.51 19.58
N ASP A 94 6.24 -6.45 19.32
CA ASP A 94 6.58 -7.88 19.22
C ASP A 94 7.35 -8.12 17.91
N LEU A 95 8.68 -8.06 18.01
CA LEU A 95 9.58 -8.26 16.87
C LEU A 95 9.40 -9.62 16.20
N ASP A 96 8.99 -10.67 16.93
CA ASP A 96 8.74 -11.98 16.32
C ASP A 96 7.44 -11.95 15.51
N ALA A 97 6.41 -11.25 15.99
CA ALA A 97 5.19 -11.04 15.22
C ALA A 97 5.45 -10.18 13.97
N VAL A 98 6.23 -9.10 14.10
CA VAL A 98 6.62 -8.24 12.97
C VAL A 98 7.47 -8.99 11.95
N ASN A 99 8.42 -9.82 12.36
CA ASN A 99 9.20 -10.64 11.42
C ASN A 99 8.34 -11.66 10.67
N ARG A 100 7.33 -12.25 11.33
CA ARG A 100 6.36 -13.13 10.65
C ARG A 100 5.49 -12.36 9.66
N ALA A 101 5.07 -11.14 10.02
CA ALA A 101 4.35 -10.23 9.14
C ALA A 101 5.18 -9.90 7.89
N LEU A 102 6.45 -9.49 8.07
CA LEU A 102 7.38 -9.21 6.98
C LEU A 102 7.55 -10.41 6.03
N ALA A 103 7.69 -11.62 6.56
CA ALA A 103 7.78 -12.82 5.74
C ALA A 103 6.49 -13.08 4.93
N THR A 104 5.33 -12.75 5.49
CA THR A 104 4.01 -12.91 4.85
C THR A 104 3.80 -11.87 3.75
N VAL A 105 4.19 -10.62 4.00
CA VAL A 105 4.00 -9.50 3.06
C VAL A 105 5.08 -9.41 1.98
N SER A 106 6.17 -10.19 2.07
CA SER A 106 7.26 -10.12 1.08
C SER A 106 6.81 -10.37 -0.36
N GLY A 107 5.86 -11.29 -0.58
CA GLY A 107 5.29 -11.56 -1.91
C GLY A 107 4.37 -10.43 -2.39
N PRO A 108 3.30 -10.09 -1.64
CA PRO A 108 2.40 -8.97 -1.95
C PRO A 108 3.13 -7.63 -2.11
N GLY A 109 4.07 -7.31 -1.23
CA GLY A 109 4.88 -6.09 -1.30
C GLY A 109 5.72 -6.03 -2.58
N ALA A 110 6.33 -7.14 -3.00
CA ALA A 110 7.05 -7.19 -4.27
C ALA A 110 6.13 -7.03 -5.49
N ALA A 111 4.89 -7.53 -5.43
CA ALA A 111 3.92 -7.33 -6.49
C ALA A 111 3.45 -5.87 -6.59
N ILE A 112 3.29 -5.19 -5.46
CA ILE A 112 2.97 -3.75 -5.43
C ILE A 112 4.13 -2.94 -6.04
N GLU A 113 5.36 -3.23 -5.62
CA GLU A 113 6.56 -2.58 -6.17
C GLU A 113 6.71 -2.81 -7.69
N ASP A 114 6.51 -4.04 -8.17
CA ASP A 114 6.54 -4.34 -9.62
C ASP A 114 5.42 -3.59 -10.36
N TYR A 115 4.23 -3.50 -9.78
CA TYR A 115 3.12 -2.73 -10.33
C TYR A 115 3.47 -1.24 -10.44
N VAL A 116 4.06 -0.66 -9.39
CA VAL A 116 4.48 0.74 -9.38
C VAL A 116 5.58 0.98 -10.42
N VAL A 117 6.61 0.14 -10.45
CA VAL A 117 7.68 0.25 -11.46
C VAL A 117 7.09 0.19 -12.86
N LYS A 118 6.17 -0.75 -13.12
CA LYS A 118 5.61 -0.95 -14.45
C LYS A 118 4.64 0.16 -14.90
N ASN A 119 3.86 0.71 -13.99
CA ASN A 119 2.73 1.57 -14.35
C ASN A 119 2.88 3.03 -13.92
N CYS A 120 3.72 3.32 -12.90
CA CYS A 120 3.92 4.66 -12.37
C CYS A 120 5.19 5.33 -12.93
N THR A 121 6.17 4.58 -13.43
CA THR A 121 7.44 5.17 -13.91
C THR A 121 7.45 5.62 -15.37
N ASP A 122 6.35 5.47 -16.12
CA ASP A 122 6.23 5.82 -17.54
C ASP A 122 6.07 7.34 -17.82
N GLY A 123 6.54 8.19 -16.88
CA GLY A 123 6.53 9.65 -16.96
C GLY A 123 7.90 10.33 -16.83
N ARG A 124 9.01 9.59 -16.90
CA ARG A 124 10.38 10.12 -16.77
C ARG A 124 11.08 10.38 -18.10
#